data_AF-A0A849UJ97-F1
#
_entry.id   AF-A0A849UJ97-F1
#
_cell.length_a   1.000
_cell.length_b   1.000
_cell.length_c   1.000
_cell.angle_alpha   90.00
_cell.angle_beta   90.00
_cell.angle_gamma   90.00
#
_symmetry.space_group_name_H-M   'P 1'
#
loop_
_entity.id
_entity.type
_entity.pdbx_description
1 polymer ?
#
loop_
_entity_poly.entity_id
_entity_poly.type
_entity_poly.pdbx_seq_one_letter_code
_entity_poly.pdbx_strand_id
1 'polypeptide(L)'
;MDVNGDGLADIVQLFLSPVGWYAGVPQRRVYLNTGSSFIKSDSYTNSLPDTYITGGSGTNMGTQLMDVNGDGLADIVQLFLSPVGWYAGVPQRRIYLSGIKKENLTTLTPGLGTTTSLTYKPITDNSIYVKGTTGEVGTTTCPQPLGTDGTSNSYPILNTQDAQYVVSTATVSDGNGGVLNNNYSYGGAKVHMTGRGSLGFRYQKVTSVEADTNSITFFRQDYPYIGLPCQSEKTITSTGKVIGTSQLSYANSPMTTGTAISQFPYLSQSVERNFELNAPVNAAPINSTVTTNQYDGFGNATQITVTSGDGEVNAMTNVYTKTTTNTYSNDSTNWLLGRLLRSTVTSTTP
;
A
#
# COMPACT_ATOMS: atom_id res chain seq x y z
N MET A 1 21.44 -6.95 -13.20
CA MET A 1 20.23 -6.07 -13.22
C MET A 1 19.04 -6.98 -13.36
N ASP A 2 17.87 -6.60 -12.89
CA ASP A 2 16.63 -7.33 -13.18
C ASP A 2 16.22 -7.05 -14.64
N VAL A 3 16.34 -8.06 -15.53
CA VAL A 3 16.04 -7.90 -16.97
C VAL A 3 14.67 -8.45 -17.36
N ASN A 4 13.97 -9.15 -16.46
CA ASN A 4 12.65 -9.72 -16.71
C ASN A 4 11.55 -9.15 -15.79
N GLY A 5 11.91 -8.30 -14.82
CA GLY A 5 11.00 -7.58 -13.94
C GLY A 5 10.42 -8.42 -12.81
N ASP A 6 11.09 -9.52 -12.44
CA ASP A 6 10.64 -10.43 -11.39
C ASP A 6 11.10 -10.02 -9.98
N GLY A 7 11.86 -8.92 -9.87
CA GLY A 7 12.39 -8.38 -8.63
C GLY A 7 13.70 -9.04 -8.17
N LEU A 8 14.25 -9.99 -8.94
CA LEU A 8 15.53 -10.62 -8.67
C LEU A 8 16.61 -10.05 -9.59
N ALA A 9 17.83 -9.92 -9.06
CA ALA A 9 18.95 -9.47 -9.87
C ALA A 9 19.43 -10.59 -10.81
N ASP A 10 19.38 -10.34 -12.12
CA ASP A 10 19.94 -11.20 -13.16
C ASP A 10 21.39 -10.87 -13.52
N ILE A 11 22.03 -11.80 -14.23
CA ILE A 11 23.39 -11.66 -14.75
C ILE A 11 23.35 -11.38 -16.25
N VAL A 12 23.90 -10.24 -16.64
CA VAL A 12 24.22 -9.91 -18.03
C VAL A 12 25.74 -9.93 -18.17
N GLN A 13 26.24 -10.84 -18.99
CA GLN A 13 27.68 -11.02 -19.22
C GLN A 13 28.04 -10.60 -20.64
N LEU A 14 29.02 -9.71 -20.75
CA LEU A 14 29.76 -9.45 -21.98
C LEU A 14 31.14 -10.12 -21.89
N PHE A 15 31.54 -10.87 -22.92
CA PHE A 15 32.82 -11.59 -22.92
C PHE A 15 33.41 -11.68 -24.33
N LEU A 16 34.72 -11.84 -24.44
CA LEU A 16 35.38 -12.20 -25.69
C LEU A 16 35.51 -13.72 -25.74
N SER A 17 35.09 -14.35 -26.83
CA SER A 17 35.38 -15.78 -27.00
C SER A 17 36.90 -15.96 -27.17
N PRO A 18 37.58 -16.78 -26.36
CA PRO A 18 39.02 -16.98 -26.49
C PRO A 18 39.38 -17.92 -27.65
N VAL A 19 38.42 -18.71 -28.15
CA VAL A 19 38.62 -19.73 -29.19
C VAL A 19 37.39 -19.85 -30.11
N GLY A 20 37.56 -20.51 -31.26
CA GLY A 20 36.48 -20.83 -32.21
C GLY A 20 36.16 -19.74 -33.24
N TRP A 21 35.05 -19.91 -33.99
CA TRP A 21 34.61 -19.01 -35.05
C TRP A 21 34.34 -17.56 -34.60
N TYR A 22 34.09 -17.37 -33.31
CA TYR A 22 33.85 -16.06 -32.69
C TYR A 22 35.06 -15.57 -31.87
N ALA A 23 36.25 -16.15 -32.06
CA ALA A 23 37.45 -15.78 -31.34
C ALA A 23 37.76 -14.28 -31.50
N GLY A 24 37.92 -13.57 -30.38
CA GLY A 24 38.16 -12.13 -30.37
C GLY A 24 36.94 -11.26 -30.72
N VAL A 25 35.78 -11.86 -31.00
CA VAL A 25 34.52 -11.13 -31.22
C VAL A 25 33.78 -11.01 -29.88
N PRO A 26 33.30 -9.80 -29.50
CA PRO A 26 32.43 -9.64 -28.34
C PRO A 26 31.18 -10.51 -28.45
N GLN A 27 30.87 -11.22 -27.38
CA GLN A 27 29.71 -12.08 -27.22
C GLN A 27 28.99 -11.68 -25.93
N ARG A 28 27.67 -11.91 -25.88
CA ARG A 28 26.85 -11.64 -24.69
C ARG A 28 26.02 -12.84 -24.30
N ARG A 29 25.70 -12.96 -23.01
CA ARG A 29 24.79 -13.95 -22.44
C ARG A 29 24.00 -13.35 -21.28
N VAL A 30 22.74 -13.73 -21.18
CA VAL A 30 21.86 -13.41 -20.05
C VAL A 30 21.56 -14.68 -19.27
N TYR A 31 21.68 -14.62 -17.95
CA TYR A 31 21.22 -15.67 -17.04
C TYR A 31 20.19 -15.10 -16.08
N LEU A 32 18.99 -15.67 -16.11
CA LEU A 32 17.86 -15.30 -15.26
C LEU A 32 18.01 -15.94 -13.88
N ASN A 33 17.80 -15.14 -12.84
CA ASN A 33 17.81 -15.59 -11.46
C ASN A 33 16.47 -16.25 -11.12
N THR A 34 16.52 -17.47 -10.61
CA THR A 34 15.33 -18.25 -10.21
C THR A 34 15.08 -18.25 -8.70
N GLY A 35 15.82 -17.42 -7.97
CA GLY A 35 15.86 -17.40 -6.50
C GLY A 35 16.74 -18.49 -5.88
N SER A 36 17.08 -19.53 -6.65
CA SER A 36 17.95 -20.63 -6.22
C SER A 36 19.14 -20.90 -7.15
N SER A 37 19.04 -20.49 -8.42
CA SER A 37 20.07 -20.72 -9.45
C SER A 37 19.96 -19.69 -10.59
N PHE A 38 20.89 -19.76 -11.54
CA PHE A 38 20.91 -18.92 -12.74
C PHE A 38 20.74 -19.77 -14.01
N ILE A 39 19.72 -19.46 -14.81
CA ILE A 39 19.41 -20.18 -16.05
C ILE A 39 19.67 -19.28 -17.26
N LYS A 40 20.49 -19.74 -18.21
CA LYS A 40 20.77 -18.99 -19.44
C LYS A 40 19.49 -18.82 -20.26
N SER A 41 19.19 -17.59 -20.68
CA SER A 41 18.08 -17.30 -21.59
C SER A 41 18.57 -16.76 -22.93
N ASP A 42 18.41 -17.55 -23.99
CA ASP A 42 18.76 -17.14 -25.35
C ASP A 42 17.81 -16.05 -25.88
N SER A 43 16.53 -16.06 -25.46
CA SER A 43 15.57 -15.02 -25.85
C SER A 43 16.02 -13.64 -25.35
N TYR A 44 16.32 -13.50 -24.06
CA TYR A 44 16.83 -12.24 -23.51
C TYR A 44 18.23 -11.90 -24.02
N THR A 45 19.09 -12.91 -24.22
CA THR A 45 20.40 -12.70 -24.84
C THR A 45 20.25 -12.05 -26.23
N ASN A 46 19.30 -12.49 -27.03
CA ASN A 46 19.12 -11.99 -28.40
C ASN A 46 18.33 -10.67 -28.46
N SER A 47 17.45 -10.38 -27.49
CA SER A 47 16.62 -9.18 -27.49
C SER A 47 17.30 -7.92 -26.95
N LEU A 48 18.39 -8.06 -26.18
CA LEU A 48 19.10 -6.89 -25.65
C LEU A 48 19.73 -6.06 -26.78
N PRO A 49 19.59 -4.72 -26.77
CA PRO A 49 20.24 -3.86 -27.74
C PRO A 49 21.75 -3.76 -27.47
N ASP A 50 22.55 -3.62 -28.53
CA ASP A 50 23.97 -3.29 -28.38
C ASP A 50 24.13 -1.80 -28.05
N THR A 51 24.22 -1.52 -26.75
CA THR A 51 24.45 -0.17 -26.22
C THR A 51 25.80 -0.10 -25.53
N TYR A 52 26.68 0.76 -26.07
CA TYR A 52 28.02 0.95 -25.54
C TYR A 52 28.05 2.05 -24.48
N ILE A 53 28.58 1.73 -23.28
CA ILE A 53 28.85 2.72 -22.24
C ILE A 53 30.12 3.53 -22.57
N THR A 54 31.09 2.89 -23.22
CA THR A 54 32.33 3.51 -23.68
C THR A 54 32.56 3.22 -25.16
N GLY A 55 33.10 4.20 -25.89
CA GLY A 55 33.50 4.06 -27.28
C GLY A 55 34.83 3.31 -27.40
N GLY A 56 35.23 3.00 -28.64
CA GLY A 56 36.45 2.23 -28.93
C GLY A 56 37.76 2.86 -28.42
N SER A 57 37.78 4.17 -28.14
CA SER A 57 38.91 4.88 -27.53
C SER A 57 38.82 5.01 -26.00
N GLY A 58 37.85 4.33 -25.37
CA GLY A 58 37.57 4.44 -23.93
C GLY A 58 36.79 5.69 -23.55
N THR A 59 36.34 6.49 -24.52
CA THR A 59 35.53 7.69 -24.27
C THR A 59 34.16 7.30 -23.70
N ASN A 60 33.71 7.98 -22.64
CA ASN A 60 32.38 7.79 -22.09
C ASN A 60 31.32 8.23 -23.11
N MET A 61 30.40 7.33 -23.46
CA MET A 61 29.29 7.57 -24.39
C MET A 61 28.02 8.02 -23.67
N GLY A 62 28.13 8.62 -22.48
CA GLY A 62 27.01 9.17 -21.71
C GLY A 62 25.84 8.19 -21.54
N THR A 63 26.10 6.88 -21.53
CA THR A 63 25.05 5.87 -21.41
C THR A 63 24.80 5.61 -19.94
N GLN A 64 23.56 5.79 -19.51
CA GLN A 64 23.14 5.67 -18.12
C GLN A 64 21.90 4.79 -18.03
N LEU A 65 21.83 4.01 -16.95
CA LEU A 65 20.62 3.31 -16.55
C LEU A 65 19.87 4.18 -15.55
N MET A 66 18.64 4.55 -15.87
CA MET A 66 17.75 5.28 -14.97
C MET A 66 16.31 5.04 -15.39
N ASP A 67 15.40 5.00 -14.43
CA ASP A 67 13.96 4.98 -14.68
C ASP A 67 13.52 6.39 -15.06
N VAL A 68 13.35 6.68 -16.37
CA VAL A 68 12.98 8.02 -16.84
C VAL A 68 11.48 8.23 -16.91
N ASN A 69 10.69 7.16 -16.97
CA ASN A 69 9.23 7.22 -17.09
C ASN A 69 8.52 6.97 -15.74
N GLY A 70 9.25 6.62 -14.70
CA GLY A 70 8.76 6.38 -13.35
C GLY A 70 8.12 4.99 -13.15
N ASP A 71 8.27 4.04 -14.08
CA ASP A 71 7.63 2.72 -14.02
C ASP A 71 8.40 1.71 -13.13
N GLY A 72 9.47 2.16 -12.49
CA GLY A 72 10.28 1.38 -11.58
C GLY A 72 11.09 0.29 -12.27
N LEU A 73 11.24 0.39 -13.59
CA LEU A 73 12.15 -0.41 -14.39
C LEU A 73 13.26 0.51 -14.90
N ALA A 74 14.48 -0.01 -14.98
CA ALA A 74 15.59 0.78 -15.48
C ALA A 74 15.48 0.96 -17.00
N ASP A 75 15.44 2.21 -17.46
CA ASP A 75 15.55 2.57 -18.87
C ASP A 75 17.01 2.83 -19.25
N ILE A 76 17.31 2.86 -20.56
CA ILE A 76 18.63 3.23 -21.08
C ILE A 76 18.55 4.62 -21.69
N VAL A 77 19.27 5.57 -21.11
CA VAL A 77 19.52 6.89 -21.69
C VAL A 77 20.90 6.89 -22.31
N GLN A 78 21.02 7.28 -23.58
CA GLN A 78 22.31 7.30 -24.26
C GLN A 78 22.53 8.60 -25.02
N LEU A 79 23.73 9.16 -24.84
CA LEU A 79 24.32 10.17 -25.70
C LEU A 79 25.22 9.49 -26.74
N PHE A 80 24.92 9.61 -28.02
CA PHE A 80 25.76 8.98 -29.05
C PHE A 80 26.12 9.97 -30.14
N LEU A 81 27.30 9.80 -30.74
CA LEU A 81 27.64 10.47 -31.99
C LEU A 81 27.10 9.61 -33.13
N SER A 82 26.27 10.16 -34.00
CA SER A 82 25.86 9.40 -35.18
C SER A 82 27.09 9.12 -36.03
N PRO A 83 27.36 7.86 -36.41
CA PRO A 83 28.52 7.52 -37.23
C PRO A 83 28.31 7.90 -38.71
N VAL A 84 27.06 8.07 -39.14
CA VAL A 84 26.66 8.34 -40.53
C VAL A 84 25.42 9.25 -40.60
N GLY A 85 25.13 9.80 -41.78
CA GLY A 85 23.93 10.60 -42.06
C GLY A 85 24.05 12.09 -41.74
N TRP A 86 22.94 12.82 -41.81
CA TRP A 86 22.89 14.30 -41.63
C TRP A 86 23.39 14.77 -40.25
N TYR A 87 23.35 13.88 -39.27
CA TYR A 87 23.80 14.15 -37.90
C TYR A 87 25.17 13.52 -37.59
N ALA A 88 25.95 13.14 -38.61
CA ALA A 88 27.26 12.54 -38.43
C ALA A 88 28.19 13.45 -37.61
N GLY A 89 28.79 12.91 -36.55
CA GLY A 89 29.66 13.67 -35.64
C GLY A 89 28.93 14.68 -34.73
N VAL A 90 27.61 14.78 -34.82
CA VAL A 90 26.79 15.61 -33.92
C VAL A 90 26.28 14.75 -32.77
N PRO A 91 26.40 15.19 -31.50
CA PRO A 91 25.81 14.48 -30.37
C PRO A 91 24.28 14.37 -30.49
N GLN A 92 23.78 13.15 -30.39
CA GLN A 92 22.36 12.80 -30.41
C GLN A 92 21.98 12.12 -29.09
N ARG A 93 20.71 12.26 -28.68
CA ARG A 93 20.16 11.59 -27.50
C ARG A 93 19.10 10.59 -27.93
N ARG A 94 19.14 9.38 -27.36
CA ARG A 94 18.07 8.39 -27.47
C ARG A 94 17.75 7.80 -26.09
N ILE A 95 16.49 7.39 -25.94
CA ILE A 95 15.97 6.75 -24.74
C ILE A 95 15.35 5.44 -25.18
N TYR A 96 15.76 4.35 -24.54
CA TYR A 96 15.13 3.04 -24.67
C TYR A 96 14.32 2.79 -23.41
N LEU A 97 13.00 2.87 -23.54
CA LEU A 97 12.10 2.50 -22.46
C LEU A 97 12.12 0.99 -22.27
N SER A 98 12.11 0.57 -21.02
CA SER A 98 11.97 -0.84 -20.68
C SER A 98 10.63 -1.37 -21.18
N GLY A 99 10.68 -2.43 -21.97
CA GLY A 99 9.48 -3.19 -22.39
C GLY A 99 9.11 -4.30 -21.40
N ILE A 100 9.83 -4.40 -20.29
CA ILE A 100 9.62 -5.43 -19.28
C ILE A 100 8.23 -5.23 -18.65
N LYS A 101 7.49 -6.32 -18.47
CA LYS A 101 6.21 -6.30 -17.76
C LYS A 101 6.44 -6.82 -16.36
N LYS A 102 6.18 -5.98 -15.35
CA LYS A 102 6.15 -6.45 -13.96
C LYS A 102 5.12 -7.58 -13.80
N GLU A 103 5.51 -8.61 -13.06
CA GLU A 103 4.62 -9.72 -12.73
C GLU A 103 3.59 -9.26 -11.69
N ASN A 104 2.38 -8.95 -12.15
CA ASN A 104 1.26 -8.58 -11.29
C ASN A 104 0.08 -9.53 -11.53
N LEU A 105 -0.67 -9.82 -10.48
CA LEU A 105 -1.92 -10.57 -10.59
C LEU A 105 -2.98 -9.72 -11.29
N THR A 106 -3.32 -10.04 -12.54
CA THR A 106 -4.26 -9.23 -13.34
C THR A 106 -5.69 -9.70 -13.27
N THR A 107 -5.93 -10.98 -12.99
CA THR A 107 -7.30 -11.54 -12.96
C THR A 107 -7.38 -12.71 -12.00
N LEU A 108 -8.46 -12.74 -11.22
CA LEU A 108 -8.89 -13.88 -10.43
C LEU A 108 -10.22 -14.40 -10.97
N THR A 109 -10.35 -15.72 -11.05
CA THR A 109 -11.60 -16.40 -11.39
C THR A 109 -11.81 -17.55 -10.40
N PRO A 110 -12.73 -17.42 -9.43
CA PRO A 110 -13.10 -18.50 -8.54
C PRO A 110 -13.94 -19.54 -9.30
N GLY A 111 -14.11 -20.72 -8.72
CA GLY A 111 -14.90 -21.81 -9.31
C GLY A 111 -16.39 -21.50 -9.53
N LEU A 112 -16.87 -20.34 -9.08
CA LEU A 112 -18.23 -19.84 -9.29
C LEU A 112 -18.36 -18.91 -10.52
N GLY A 113 -17.28 -18.65 -11.25
CA GLY A 113 -17.29 -17.96 -12.54
C GLY A 113 -17.26 -16.42 -12.50
N THR A 114 -17.36 -15.78 -11.34
CA THR A 114 -17.28 -14.31 -11.20
C THR A 114 -15.84 -13.81 -11.26
N THR A 115 -15.49 -12.97 -12.23
CA THR A 115 -14.10 -12.52 -12.38
C THR A 115 -13.81 -11.25 -11.58
N THR A 116 -12.63 -11.15 -10.97
CA THR A 116 -12.06 -9.87 -10.49
C THR A 116 -10.83 -9.53 -11.32
N SER A 117 -10.88 -8.43 -12.06
CA SER A 117 -9.75 -7.92 -12.85
C SER A 117 -9.09 -6.76 -12.13
N LEU A 118 -7.76 -6.75 -12.11
CA LEU A 118 -6.94 -5.76 -11.41
C LEU A 118 -6.04 -5.03 -12.42
N THR A 119 -5.97 -3.71 -12.28
CA THR A 119 -4.96 -2.89 -12.96
C THR A 119 -4.08 -2.22 -11.92
N TYR A 120 -2.86 -1.85 -12.33
CA TYR A 120 -1.86 -1.26 -11.43
C TYR A 120 -1.21 -0.04 -12.06
N LYS A 121 -0.80 0.90 -11.19
CA LYS A 121 0.01 2.07 -11.54
C LYS A 121 1.10 2.28 -10.49
N PRO A 122 2.29 2.77 -10.87
CA PRO A 122 3.30 3.18 -9.90
C PRO A 122 2.85 4.45 -9.16
N ILE A 123 3.28 4.64 -7.91
CA ILE A 123 2.95 5.86 -7.15
C ILE A 123 3.72 7.11 -7.65
N THR A 124 4.65 6.96 -8.58
CA THR A 124 5.20 8.06 -9.39
C THR A 124 4.13 8.68 -10.33
N ASP A 125 3.06 7.95 -10.65
CA ASP A 125 1.91 8.48 -11.39
C ASP A 125 1.04 9.34 -10.46
N ASN A 126 1.08 10.66 -10.65
CA ASN A 126 0.32 11.61 -9.83
C ASN A 126 -1.21 11.50 -10.01
N SER A 127 -1.72 10.72 -10.97
CA SER A 127 -3.16 10.43 -11.07
C SER A 127 -3.64 9.42 -10.03
N ILE A 128 -2.74 8.60 -9.46
CA ILE A 128 -3.08 7.58 -8.47
C ILE A 128 -2.59 7.93 -7.06
N TYR A 129 -1.56 8.78 -6.95
CA TYR A 129 -0.90 9.07 -5.68
C TYR A 129 -0.67 10.57 -5.47
N VAL A 130 -0.91 11.00 -4.23
CA VAL A 130 -0.54 12.35 -3.77
C VAL A 130 0.55 12.24 -2.69
N LYS A 131 1.76 12.71 -3.01
CA LYS A 131 2.86 12.77 -2.04
C LYS A 131 2.53 13.75 -0.91
N GLY A 132 2.79 13.34 0.33
CA GLY A 132 2.66 14.24 1.48
C GLY A 132 3.58 15.45 1.37
N THR A 133 3.14 16.60 1.88
CA THR A 133 3.91 17.84 1.84
C THR A 133 4.86 17.98 3.05
N THR A 134 5.82 18.91 2.95
CA THR A 134 6.72 19.29 4.05
C THR A 134 5.89 19.97 5.13
N GLY A 135 5.39 19.19 6.10
CA GLY A 135 4.32 19.67 6.98
C GLY A 135 3.42 18.57 7.51
N GLU A 136 3.67 17.31 7.18
CA GLU A 136 2.84 16.23 7.68
C GLU A 136 3.61 15.23 8.55
N VAL A 137 3.76 15.47 9.86
CA VAL A 137 4.15 14.44 10.82
C VAL A 137 2.93 13.57 11.08
N GLY A 138 3.14 12.26 11.24
CA GLY A 138 2.09 11.40 11.78
C GLY A 138 1.77 11.91 13.19
N THR A 139 0.63 12.57 13.35
CA THR A 139 0.13 12.93 14.68
C THR A 139 0.03 11.66 15.52
N THR A 140 0.22 11.74 16.83
CA THR A 140 -0.10 10.63 17.75
C THR A 140 -1.60 10.29 17.76
N THR A 141 -2.40 11.11 17.07
CA THR A 141 -3.82 10.95 16.76
C THR A 141 -4.03 10.56 15.28
N CYS A 142 -5.25 10.17 14.92
CA CYS A 142 -5.55 9.82 13.53
C CYS A 142 -5.23 10.97 12.57
N PRO A 143 -4.40 10.76 11.53
CA PRO A 143 -4.03 11.81 10.60
C PRO A 143 -5.25 12.31 9.82
N GLN A 144 -5.33 13.62 9.60
CA GLN A 144 -6.38 14.27 8.81
C GLN A 144 -6.10 14.16 7.29
N PRO A 145 -6.92 14.69 6.36
CA PRO A 145 -6.54 14.80 4.94
C PRO A 145 -5.20 15.54 4.72
N LEU A 146 -4.49 15.27 3.61
CA LEU A 146 -3.22 15.94 3.28
C LEU A 146 -3.38 17.47 3.26
N GLY A 147 -2.38 18.18 3.76
CA GLY A 147 -2.35 19.65 3.80
C GLY A 147 -3.19 20.32 4.90
N THR A 148 -3.74 19.56 5.86
CA THR A 148 -4.52 20.11 6.99
C THR A 148 -3.80 20.03 8.34
N ASP A 149 -2.70 19.29 8.42
CA ASP A 149 -1.78 19.21 9.55
C ASP A 149 -0.53 20.07 9.30
N GLY A 150 -0.09 20.83 10.31
CA GLY A 150 1.00 21.82 10.21
C GLY A 150 2.31 21.40 10.86
N THR A 151 2.87 20.23 10.53
CA THR A 151 4.01 19.61 11.22
C THR A 151 5.11 19.03 10.30
N SER A 152 6.33 19.53 10.34
CA SER A 152 7.39 19.23 9.35
C SER A 152 7.85 17.76 9.19
N ASN A 153 7.93 17.29 7.94
CA ASN A 153 8.64 16.07 7.53
C ASN A 153 10.12 16.14 7.97
N SER A 154 10.55 15.24 8.85
CA SER A 154 11.89 15.28 9.46
C SER A 154 12.52 13.90 9.55
N TYR A 155 13.82 13.84 9.22
CA TYR A 155 14.61 12.64 9.39
C TYR A 155 14.48 12.10 10.83
N PRO A 156 14.28 10.78 11.02
CA PRO A 156 14.45 9.69 10.05
C PRO A 156 13.21 9.31 9.24
N ILE A 157 12.08 10.01 9.37
CA ILE A 157 10.83 9.68 8.66
C ILE A 157 10.66 10.62 7.48
N LEU A 158 10.56 10.06 6.27
CA LEU A 158 10.46 10.82 5.03
C LEU A 158 9.22 10.44 4.23
N ASN A 159 8.55 11.43 3.63
CA ASN A 159 7.55 11.21 2.60
C ASN A 159 8.20 10.57 1.36
N THR A 160 7.67 9.44 0.89
CA THR A 160 8.18 8.71 -0.28
C THR A 160 7.28 8.89 -1.50
N GLN A 161 7.89 8.76 -2.67
CA GLN A 161 7.24 8.60 -3.98
C GLN A 161 8.21 7.81 -4.86
N ASP A 162 8.40 6.56 -4.49
CA ASP A 162 9.17 5.59 -5.27
C ASP A 162 8.29 4.96 -6.34
N ALA A 163 8.84 4.08 -7.17
CA ALA A 163 8.09 3.40 -8.22
C ALA A 163 7.39 2.12 -7.74
N GLN A 164 6.87 2.13 -6.51
CA GLN A 164 6.03 1.07 -5.98
C GLN A 164 4.69 1.03 -6.75
N TYR A 165 4.27 -0.17 -7.15
CA TYR A 165 3.00 -0.38 -7.83
C TYR A 165 1.87 -0.57 -6.82
N VAL A 166 0.77 0.13 -7.06
CA VAL A 166 -0.47 0.01 -6.30
C VAL A 166 -1.61 -0.34 -7.24
N VAL A 167 -2.64 -1.00 -6.71
CA VAL A 167 -3.85 -1.30 -7.48
C VAL A 167 -4.48 0.03 -7.89
N SER A 168 -4.69 0.25 -9.19
CA SER A 168 -5.38 1.44 -9.69
C SER A 168 -6.87 1.20 -9.87
N THR A 169 -7.25 0.01 -10.35
CA THR A 169 -8.65 -0.39 -10.47
C THR A 169 -8.84 -1.85 -10.09
N ALA A 170 -9.98 -2.15 -9.46
CA ALA A 170 -10.49 -3.50 -9.32
C ALA A 170 -11.90 -3.56 -9.92
N THR A 171 -12.05 -4.30 -11.01
CA THR A 171 -13.32 -4.52 -11.71
C THR A 171 -13.85 -5.90 -11.33
N VAL A 172 -14.98 -5.92 -10.62
CA VAL A 172 -15.62 -7.15 -10.14
C VAL A 172 -16.84 -7.42 -11.01
N SER A 173 -16.90 -8.58 -11.66
CA SER A 173 -18.08 -9.01 -12.41
C SER A 173 -19.14 -9.58 -11.47
N ASP A 174 -20.41 -9.29 -11.77
CA ASP A 174 -21.56 -9.90 -11.11
C ASP A 174 -21.96 -11.28 -11.69
N GLY A 175 -21.24 -11.76 -12.72
CA GLY A 175 -21.53 -13.01 -13.41
C GLY A 175 -22.69 -12.93 -14.43
N ASN A 176 -23.39 -11.80 -14.52
CA ASN A 176 -24.56 -11.57 -15.37
C ASN A 176 -24.32 -10.50 -16.45
N GLY A 177 -23.05 -10.13 -16.68
CA GLY A 177 -22.64 -9.11 -17.64
C GLY A 177 -22.51 -7.71 -17.05
N GLY A 178 -22.88 -7.52 -15.78
CA GLY A 178 -22.60 -6.31 -15.02
C GLY A 178 -21.20 -6.34 -14.39
N VAL A 179 -20.70 -5.15 -14.06
CA VAL A 179 -19.43 -4.96 -13.38
C VAL A 179 -19.55 -3.88 -12.31
N LEU A 180 -18.74 -4.00 -11.27
CA LEU A 180 -18.49 -2.96 -10.28
C LEU A 180 -17.02 -2.53 -10.41
N ASN A 181 -16.81 -1.29 -10.87
CA ASN A 181 -15.51 -0.67 -11.03
C ASN A 181 -15.15 0.12 -9.76
N ASN A 182 -14.13 -0.38 -9.06
CA ASN A 182 -13.54 0.29 -7.91
C ASN A 182 -12.23 0.94 -8.33
N ASN A 183 -12.21 2.26 -8.43
CA ASN A 183 -11.00 3.04 -8.72
C ASN A 183 -10.35 3.44 -7.40
N TYR A 184 -9.06 3.14 -7.25
CA TYR A 184 -8.32 3.42 -6.03
C TYR A 184 -7.54 4.72 -6.19
N SER A 185 -7.19 5.38 -5.08
CA SER A 185 -6.11 6.35 -5.02
C SER A 185 -5.53 6.38 -3.61
N TYR A 186 -4.30 6.86 -3.49
CA TYR A 186 -3.49 6.76 -2.27
C TYR A 186 -2.80 8.08 -1.97
N GLY A 187 -2.40 8.28 -0.71
CA GLY A 187 -1.63 9.45 -0.38
C GLY A 187 -0.79 9.34 0.88
N GLY A 188 0.22 10.19 0.96
CA GLY A 188 1.05 10.38 2.15
C GLY A 188 1.84 9.14 2.57
N ALA A 189 2.43 8.40 1.62
CA ALA A 189 3.31 7.29 1.94
C ALA A 189 4.57 7.79 2.67
N LYS A 190 4.98 7.08 3.72
CA LYS A 190 6.18 7.41 4.50
C LYS A 190 7.10 6.21 4.64
N VAL A 191 8.39 6.49 4.78
CA VAL A 191 9.44 5.51 5.05
C VAL A 191 10.31 5.98 6.22
N HIS A 192 10.70 5.05 7.09
CA HIS A 192 11.64 5.26 8.16
C HIS A 192 13.05 4.81 7.73
N MET A 193 13.94 5.77 7.49
CA MET A 193 15.23 5.56 6.82
C MET A 193 16.25 4.74 7.62
N THR A 194 16.13 4.70 8.95
CA THR A 194 17.10 4.02 9.85
C THR A 194 16.51 2.83 10.60
N GLY A 195 15.32 2.35 10.21
CA GLY A 195 14.55 1.45 11.06
C GLY A 195 13.49 0.70 10.29
N ARG A 196 12.22 0.93 10.65
CA ARG A 196 11.06 0.09 10.27
C ARG A 196 10.78 -0.06 8.77
N GLY A 197 11.46 0.69 7.91
CA GLY A 197 11.19 0.70 6.49
C GLY A 197 9.87 1.42 6.19
N SER A 198 9.04 0.86 5.33
CA SER A 198 7.76 1.46 4.95
C SER A 198 6.82 1.60 6.16
N LEU A 199 6.22 2.79 6.29
CA LEU A 199 5.19 3.09 7.30
C LEU A 199 3.77 3.05 6.68
N GLY A 200 3.65 2.59 5.44
CA GLY A 200 2.38 2.53 4.70
C GLY A 200 1.91 3.89 4.18
N PHE A 201 0.71 3.90 3.61
CA PHE A 201 0.01 5.11 3.15
C PHE A 201 -0.74 5.78 4.31
N ARG A 202 -0.89 7.10 4.25
CA ARG A 202 -1.73 7.87 5.19
C ARG A 202 -3.20 7.63 4.94
N TYR A 203 -3.60 7.52 3.68
CA TYR A 203 -4.96 7.14 3.31
C TYR A 203 -5.01 6.30 2.05
N GLN A 204 -6.11 5.56 1.91
CA GLN A 204 -6.58 4.96 0.68
C GLN A 204 -8.00 5.48 0.41
N LYS A 205 -8.27 5.88 -0.82
CA LYS A 205 -9.61 6.22 -1.31
C LYS A 205 -10.04 5.21 -2.36
N VAL A 206 -11.31 4.84 -2.34
CA VAL A 206 -11.96 3.94 -3.30
C VAL A 206 -13.19 4.64 -3.84
N THR A 207 -13.26 4.86 -5.14
CA THR A 207 -14.43 5.34 -5.86
C THR A 207 -15.09 4.16 -6.56
N SER A 208 -16.24 3.73 -6.06
CA SER A 208 -17.08 2.73 -6.72
C SER A 208 -18.02 3.46 -7.69
N VAL A 209 -17.83 3.23 -8.99
CA VAL A 209 -18.50 4.00 -10.05
C VAL A 209 -19.99 3.70 -10.08
N GLU A 210 -20.37 2.43 -10.18
CA GLU A 210 -21.77 2.00 -10.32
C GLU A 210 -22.55 2.16 -9.01
N ALA A 211 -21.86 2.10 -7.88
CA ALA A 211 -22.47 2.35 -6.56
C ALA A 211 -22.58 3.85 -6.22
N ASP A 212 -22.02 4.74 -7.04
CA ASP A 212 -21.94 6.19 -6.80
C ASP A 212 -21.40 6.53 -5.39
N THR A 213 -20.33 5.85 -4.96
CA THR A 213 -19.76 6.08 -3.62
C THR A 213 -18.26 6.27 -3.63
N ASN A 214 -17.78 7.18 -2.78
CA ASN A 214 -16.39 7.32 -2.39
C ASN A 214 -16.22 6.82 -0.97
N SER A 215 -15.25 5.95 -0.72
CA SER A 215 -14.84 5.53 0.61
C SER A 215 -13.39 5.92 0.83
N ILE A 216 -13.09 6.70 1.87
CA ILE A 216 -11.72 7.03 2.26
C ILE A 216 -11.42 6.40 3.62
N THR A 217 -10.27 5.75 3.76
CA THR A 217 -9.77 5.18 5.01
C THR A 217 -8.41 5.80 5.33
N PHE A 218 -8.26 6.31 6.54
CA PHE A 218 -7.01 6.84 7.09
C PHE A 218 -6.33 5.80 7.98
N PHE A 219 -5.01 5.71 7.85
CA PHE A 219 -4.19 4.75 8.59
C PHE A 219 -3.18 5.47 9.47
N ARG A 220 -2.88 4.85 10.60
CA ARG A 220 -1.81 5.27 11.50
C ARG A 220 -0.45 4.92 10.88
N GLN A 221 0.51 5.84 10.99
CA GLN A 221 1.88 5.65 10.48
C GLN A 221 2.92 5.78 11.61
N ASP A 222 2.46 5.94 12.85
CA ASP A 222 3.27 6.03 14.05
C ASP A 222 3.29 4.69 14.81
N TYR A 223 4.44 4.36 15.36
CA TYR A 223 4.61 3.13 16.15
C TYR A 223 3.95 3.28 17.53
N PRO A 224 3.24 2.26 18.06
CA PRO A 224 3.07 0.89 17.56
C PRO A 224 1.88 0.62 16.64
N TYR A 225 1.25 1.66 16.10
CA TYR A 225 -0.04 1.55 15.40
C TYR A 225 0.09 1.51 13.87
N ILE A 226 1.30 1.39 13.33
CA ILE A 226 1.58 1.44 11.89
C ILE A 226 0.65 0.49 11.10
N GLY A 227 -0.04 1.04 10.10
CA GLY A 227 -0.95 0.31 9.22
C GLY A 227 -2.36 0.08 9.78
N LEU A 228 -2.64 0.45 11.04
CA LEU A 228 -3.98 0.31 11.61
C LEU A 228 -4.90 1.42 11.10
N PRO A 229 -6.11 1.10 10.59
CA PRO A 229 -7.08 2.11 10.18
C PRO A 229 -7.59 2.86 11.41
N CYS A 230 -7.68 4.18 11.36
CA CYS A 230 -8.14 5.00 12.50
C CYS A 230 -9.38 5.84 12.20
N GLN A 231 -9.69 6.08 10.93
CA GLN A 231 -10.89 6.76 10.51
C GLN A 231 -11.29 6.29 9.12
N SER A 232 -12.57 6.15 8.86
CA SER A 232 -13.09 6.03 7.51
C SER A 232 -14.37 6.84 7.33
N GLU A 233 -14.59 7.28 6.10
CA GLU A 233 -15.77 8.01 5.68
C GLU A 233 -16.25 7.48 4.34
N LYS A 234 -17.55 7.28 4.23
CA LYS A 234 -18.22 6.93 2.99
C LYS A 234 -19.15 8.06 2.58
N THR A 235 -18.98 8.54 1.36
CA THR A 235 -19.80 9.60 0.74
C THR A 235 -20.43 9.10 -0.55
N ILE A 236 -21.56 9.71 -0.93
CA ILE A 236 -22.10 9.63 -2.28
C ILE A 236 -21.22 10.49 -3.19
N THR A 237 -20.73 9.94 -4.30
CA THR A 237 -19.78 10.64 -5.18
C THR A 237 -20.43 11.85 -5.85
N SER A 238 -21.66 11.71 -6.34
CA SER A 238 -22.39 12.77 -7.04
C SER A 238 -22.76 13.99 -6.18
N THR A 239 -22.99 13.80 -4.88
CA THR A 239 -23.47 14.87 -3.97
C THR A 239 -22.47 15.28 -2.90
N GLY A 240 -21.45 14.46 -2.63
CA GLY A 240 -20.56 14.63 -1.48
C GLY A 240 -21.22 14.33 -0.13
N LYS A 241 -22.44 13.79 -0.10
CA LYS A 241 -23.17 13.47 1.13
C LYS A 241 -22.49 12.32 1.87
N VAL A 242 -22.06 12.56 3.11
CA VAL A 242 -21.62 11.50 4.02
C VAL A 242 -22.80 10.59 4.36
N ILE A 243 -22.61 9.29 4.20
CA ILE A 243 -23.58 8.23 4.50
C ILE A 243 -23.11 7.30 5.61
N GLY A 244 -21.81 7.31 5.91
CA GLY A 244 -21.26 6.55 7.02
C GLY A 244 -19.89 7.06 7.44
N THR A 245 -19.60 7.00 8.73
CA THR A 245 -18.25 7.23 9.28
C THR A 245 -17.90 6.17 10.30
N SER A 246 -16.61 5.85 10.40
CA SER A 246 -16.05 5.05 11.48
C SER A 246 -14.83 5.76 12.04
N GLN A 247 -14.70 5.79 13.36
CA GLN A 247 -13.53 6.29 14.09
C GLN A 247 -13.04 5.18 15.01
N LEU A 248 -11.75 4.86 14.92
CA LEU A 248 -11.12 3.76 15.63
C LEU A 248 -10.00 4.33 16.51
N SER A 249 -10.17 4.17 17.82
CA SER A 249 -9.20 4.55 18.84
C SER A 249 -8.47 3.31 19.33
N TYR A 250 -7.15 3.39 19.39
CA TYR A 250 -6.30 2.30 19.84
C TYR A 250 -5.63 2.65 21.15
N ALA A 251 -5.51 1.65 22.01
CA ALA A 251 -4.61 1.67 23.15
C ALA A 251 -3.53 0.61 22.93
N ASN A 252 -2.50 0.63 23.77
CA ASN A 252 -1.40 -0.31 23.69
C ASN A 252 -1.04 -0.81 25.08
N SER A 253 -0.90 -2.13 25.22
CA SER A 253 -0.46 -2.78 26.45
C SER A 253 0.94 -3.37 26.22
N PRO A 254 2.03 -2.66 26.58
CA PRO A 254 3.36 -3.20 26.41
C PRO A 254 3.59 -4.40 27.35
N MET A 255 4.05 -5.51 26.79
CA MET A 255 4.47 -6.70 27.54
C MET A 255 6.00 -6.66 27.70
N THR A 256 6.46 -6.52 28.94
CA THR A 256 7.89 -6.49 29.26
C THR A 256 8.35 -7.85 29.75
N THR A 257 9.40 -8.40 29.13
CA THR A 257 10.10 -9.61 29.61
C THR A 257 11.59 -9.33 29.64
N GLY A 258 12.14 -9.12 30.84
CA GLY A 258 13.51 -8.64 31.00
C GLY A 258 13.70 -7.27 30.36
N THR A 259 14.64 -7.15 29.41
CA THR A 259 14.90 -5.92 28.64
C THR A 259 14.08 -5.82 27.35
N ALA A 260 13.39 -6.89 26.95
CA ALA A 260 12.55 -6.89 25.75
C ALA A 260 11.16 -6.33 26.05
N ILE A 261 10.68 -5.42 25.20
CA ILE A 261 9.33 -4.86 25.26
C ILE A 261 8.60 -5.23 23.97
N SER A 262 7.61 -6.11 24.07
CA SER A 262 6.66 -6.38 23.00
C SER A 262 5.48 -5.42 23.12
N GLN A 263 4.97 -4.92 21.99
CA GLN A 263 3.82 -4.03 21.99
C GLN A 263 2.56 -4.82 21.63
N PHE A 264 1.46 -4.58 22.34
CA PHE A 264 0.15 -5.12 22.01
C PHE A 264 -0.81 -3.93 21.77
N PRO A 265 -0.83 -3.38 20.55
CA PRO A 265 -1.86 -2.42 20.16
C PRO A 265 -3.19 -3.14 19.99
N TYR A 266 -4.25 -2.59 20.57
CA TYR A 266 -5.60 -3.12 20.46
C TYR A 266 -6.61 -2.00 20.26
N LEU A 267 -7.72 -2.32 19.60
CA LEU A 267 -8.82 -1.40 19.38
C LEU A 267 -9.54 -1.19 20.73
N SER A 268 -9.35 -0.04 21.37
CA SER A 268 -9.98 0.29 22.65
C SER A 268 -11.39 0.83 22.48
N GLN A 269 -11.65 1.53 21.36
CA GLN A 269 -12.97 2.02 21.04
C GLN A 269 -13.18 2.10 19.52
N SER A 270 -14.36 1.71 19.06
CA SER A 270 -14.90 2.09 17.75
C SER A 270 -16.14 2.96 17.91
N VAL A 271 -16.27 3.95 17.03
CA VAL A 271 -17.46 4.79 16.91
C VAL A 271 -17.89 4.75 15.46
N GLU A 272 -19.08 4.23 15.21
CA GLU A 272 -19.73 4.18 13.91
C GLU A 272 -20.91 5.13 13.89
N ARG A 273 -21.08 5.86 12.80
CA ARG A 273 -22.23 6.74 12.57
C ARG A 273 -22.80 6.47 11.20
N ASN A 274 -24.11 6.34 11.11
CA ASN A 274 -24.83 6.20 9.85
C ASN A 274 -25.68 7.44 9.61
N PHE A 275 -25.75 7.88 8.36
CA PHE A 275 -26.48 9.08 7.97
C PHE A 275 -27.57 8.74 6.95
N GLU A 276 -28.65 9.50 6.98
CA GLU A 276 -29.72 9.37 6.01
C GLU A 276 -29.21 9.76 4.60
N LEU A 277 -29.56 8.94 3.60
CA LEU A 277 -29.07 9.06 2.23
C LEU A 277 -29.48 10.40 1.61
N ASN A 278 -30.72 10.82 1.85
CA ASN A 278 -31.33 11.99 1.23
C ASN A 278 -31.32 13.24 2.14
N ALA A 279 -30.66 13.18 3.29
CA ALA A 279 -30.58 14.33 4.19
C ALA A 279 -29.58 15.38 3.68
N PRO A 280 -29.73 16.66 4.08
CA PRO A 280 -28.75 17.71 3.76
C PRO A 280 -27.32 17.29 4.14
N VAL A 281 -26.32 17.82 3.45
CA VAL A 281 -24.89 17.44 3.63
C VAL A 281 -24.45 17.49 5.09
N ASN A 282 -24.91 18.49 5.85
CA ASN A 282 -24.54 18.71 7.26
C ASN A 282 -25.52 18.10 8.28
N ALA A 283 -26.40 17.18 7.86
CA ALA A 283 -27.34 16.53 8.78
C ALA A 283 -26.60 15.66 9.79
N ALA A 284 -27.09 15.64 11.03
CA ALA A 284 -26.65 14.73 12.08
C ALA A 284 -26.86 13.26 11.66
N PRO A 285 -26.11 12.31 12.24
CA PRO A 285 -26.34 10.90 11.98
C PRO A 285 -27.73 10.48 12.46
N ILE A 286 -28.32 9.50 11.75
CA ILE A 286 -29.59 8.89 12.15
C ILE A 286 -29.40 7.95 13.33
N ASN A 287 -28.25 7.26 13.39
CA ASN A 287 -27.87 6.43 14.51
C ASN A 287 -26.35 6.41 14.66
N SER A 288 -25.92 6.11 15.87
CA SER A 288 -24.52 5.90 16.22
C SER A 288 -24.38 4.61 17.01
N THR A 289 -23.23 3.96 16.86
CA THR A 289 -22.83 2.80 17.66
C THR A 289 -21.42 3.02 18.20
N VAL A 290 -21.26 2.87 19.51
CA VAL A 290 -19.97 2.94 20.19
C VAL A 290 -19.66 1.57 20.75
N THR A 291 -18.53 0.98 20.36
CA THR A 291 -18.00 -0.23 20.99
C THR A 291 -16.78 0.14 21.81
N THR A 292 -16.72 -0.25 23.07
CA THR A 292 -15.50 -0.17 23.89
C THR A 292 -15.01 -1.56 24.26
N ASN A 293 -13.70 -1.75 24.20
CA ASN A 293 -13.05 -3.01 24.53
C ASN A 293 -12.04 -2.80 25.67
N GLN A 294 -12.13 -3.66 26.68
CA GLN A 294 -11.17 -3.75 27.78
C GLN A 294 -10.44 -5.08 27.68
N TYR A 295 -9.12 -5.03 27.88
CA TYR A 295 -8.25 -6.20 27.80
C TYR A 295 -7.47 -6.36 29.10
N ASP A 296 -7.17 -7.60 29.48
CA ASP A 296 -6.22 -7.88 30.57
C ASP A 296 -4.75 -7.78 30.10
N GLY A 297 -3.82 -7.97 31.03
CA GLY A 297 -2.38 -7.95 30.75
C GLY A 297 -1.87 -9.08 29.86
N PHE A 298 -2.72 -10.04 29.49
CA PHE A 298 -2.41 -11.15 28.59
C PHE A 298 -3.06 -10.99 27.20
N GLY A 299 -3.77 -9.87 26.97
CA GLY A 299 -4.44 -9.59 25.70
C GLY A 299 -5.82 -10.27 25.57
N ASN A 300 -6.42 -10.74 26.66
CA ASN A 300 -7.77 -11.28 26.64
C ASN A 300 -8.82 -10.16 26.80
N ALA A 301 -9.84 -10.14 25.96
CA ALA A 301 -10.93 -9.16 26.03
C ALA A 301 -11.85 -9.43 27.24
N THR A 302 -11.62 -8.74 28.36
CA THR A 302 -12.37 -8.93 29.61
C THR A 302 -13.76 -8.30 29.57
N GLN A 303 -13.93 -7.24 28.81
CA GLN A 303 -15.23 -6.60 28.63
C GLN A 303 -15.35 -5.98 27.25
N ILE A 304 -16.50 -6.21 26.60
CA ILE A 304 -16.89 -5.56 25.36
C ILE A 304 -18.25 -4.91 25.61
N THR A 305 -18.33 -3.58 25.49
CA THR A 305 -19.59 -2.86 25.63
C THR A 305 -19.95 -2.21 24.30
N VAL A 306 -21.12 -2.55 23.77
CA VAL A 306 -21.71 -1.94 22.57
C VAL A 306 -22.89 -1.08 23.02
N THR A 307 -22.82 0.22 22.76
CA THR A 307 -23.89 1.18 23.00
C THR A 307 -24.35 1.75 21.67
N SER A 308 -25.61 1.56 21.32
CA SER A 308 -26.19 2.05 20.07
C SER A 308 -27.47 2.83 20.34
N GLY A 309 -27.74 3.86 19.56
CA GLY A 309 -28.97 4.64 19.69
C GLY A 309 -29.15 5.59 18.52
N ASP A 310 -30.27 6.30 18.53
CA ASP A 310 -30.63 7.27 17.50
C ASP A 310 -29.89 8.59 17.73
N GLY A 311 -29.35 9.18 16.67
CA GLY A 311 -28.64 10.46 16.73
C GLY A 311 -27.13 10.36 16.97
N GLU A 312 -26.55 11.49 17.39
CA GLU A 312 -25.10 11.66 17.61
C GLU A 312 -24.66 11.04 18.94
N VAL A 313 -23.41 10.57 19.02
CA VAL A 313 -22.86 9.78 20.14
C VAL A 313 -23.11 10.39 21.53
N ASN A 314 -22.92 11.70 21.67
CA ASN A 314 -23.05 12.39 22.96
C ASN A 314 -24.49 12.82 23.28
N ALA A 315 -25.43 12.54 22.39
CA ALA A 315 -26.83 12.93 22.50
C ALA A 315 -27.78 11.83 21.99
N MET A 316 -27.36 10.56 22.11
CA MET A 316 -28.15 9.43 21.63
C MET A 316 -29.48 9.34 22.39
N THR A 317 -30.55 9.05 21.66
CA THR A 317 -31.86 8.68 22.21
C THR A 317 -32.15 7.21 21.88
N ASN A 318 -33.17 6.60 22.50
CA ASN A 318 -33.48 5.18 22.32
C ASN A 318 -32.23 4.29 22.47
N VAL A 319 -31.50 4.47 23.58
CA VAL A 319 -30.18 3.86 23.78
C VAL A 319 -30.32 2.39 24.20
N TYR A 320 -29.70 1.52 23.41
CA TYR A 320 -29.50 0.10 23.71
C TYR A 320 -28.05 -0.10 24.13
N THR A 321 -27.83 -0.83 25.22
CA THR A 321 -26.48 -1.22 25.65
C THR A 321 -26.37 -2.72 25.78
N LYS A 322 -25.30 -3.31 25.22
CA LYS A 322 -24.96 -4.72 25.38
C LYS A 322 -23.54 -4.83 25.93
N THR A 323 -23.40 -5.37 27.13
CA THR A 323 -22.10 -5.62 27.76
C THR A 323 -21.84 -7.11 27.82
N THR A 324 -20.74 -7.55 27.21
CA THR A 324 -20.20 -8.90 27.34
C THR A 324 -19.01 -8.86 28.29
N THR A 325 -19.12 -9.54 29.42
CA THR A 325 -18.03 -9.68 30.39
C THR A 325 -17.49 -11.10 30.35
N ASN A 326 -16.19 -11.23 30.12
CA ASN A 326 -15.49 -12.50 30.02
C ASN A 326 -14.54 -12.69 31.21
N THR A 327 -14.48 -13.92 31.72
CA THR A 327 -13.53 -14.32 32.75
C THR A 327 -12.60 -15.37 32.17
N TYR A 328 -11.30 -15.13 32.26
CA TYR A 328 -10.26 -16.03 31.74
C TYR A 328 -9.44 -16.64 32.86
N SER A 329 -8.89 -17.82 32.60
CA SER A 329 -7.81 -18.43 33.37
C SER A 329 -6.52 -18.30 32.57
N ASN A 330 -5.48 -17.76 33.21
CA ASN A 330 -4.15 -17.62 32.65
C ASN A 330 -3.17 -18.35 33.57
N ASP A 331 -2.60 -19.46 33.10
CA ASP A 331 -1.52 -20.16 33.77
C ASP A 331 -0.18 -19.70 33.16
N SER A 332 0.45 -18.72 33.81
CA SER A 332 1.75 -18.19 33.39
C SER A 332 2.91 -19.14 33.64
N THR A 333 2.72 -20.22 34.42
CA THR A 333 3.77 -21.20 34.72
C THR A 333 3.88 -22.22 33.59
N ASN A 334 2.74 -22.78 33.17
CA ASN A 334 2.67 -23.75 32.07
C ASN A 334 2.41 -23.11 30.71
N TRP A 335 2.33 -21.78 30.65
CA TRP A 335 2.04 -21.01 29.44
C TRP A 335 0.69 -21.34 28.77
N LEU A 336 -0.31 -21.68 29.60
CA LEU A 336 -1.69 -21.91 29.17
C LEU A 336 -2.50 -20.63 29.41
N LEU A 337 -2.41 -19.71 28.45
CA LEU A 337 -3.03 -18.38 28.53
C LEU A 337 -4.35 -18.33 27.76
N GLY A 338 -5.26 -17.44 28.19
CA GLY A 338 -6.49 -17.10 27.47
C GLY A 338 -7.60 -18.14 27.51
N ARG A 339 -7.59 -19.07 28.48
CA ARG A 339 -8.68 -20.02 28.63
C ARG A 339 -9.93 -19.31 29.15
N LEU A 340 -10.93 -19.12 28.30
CA LEU A 340 -12.23 -18.57 28.69
C LEU A 340 -12.94 -19.52 29.66
N LEU A 341 -13.24 -19.05 30.87
CA LEU A 341 -14.00 -19.78 31.89
C LEU A 341 -15.49 -19.47 31.83
N ARG A 342 -15.83 -18.19 31.57
CA ARG A 342 -17.21 -17.72 31.58
C ARG A 342 -17.35 -16.50 30.66
N SER A 343 -18.47 -16.44 29.95
CA SER A 343 -18.94 -15.24 29.26
C SER A 343 -20.34 -14.90 29.74
N THR A 344 -20.58 -13.65 30.13
CA THR A 344 -21.89 -13.16 30.56
C THR A 344 -22.28 -11.99 29.69
N VAL A 345 -23.47 -12.04 29.10
CA VAL A 345 -24.03 -10.98 28.26
C VAL A 345 -25.19 -10.33 28.99
N THR A 346 -25.10 -9.01 29.20
CA THR A 346 -26.17 -8.19 29.75
C THR A 346 -26.63 -7.21 28.69
N SER A 347 -27.94 -7.11 28.48
CA SER A 347 -28.55 -6.17 27.53
C SER A 347 -29.53 -5.25 28.25
N THR A 348 -29.45 -3.96 27.97
CA THR A 348 -30.35 -2.91 28.46
C THR A 348 -31.06 -2.29 27.27
N THR A 349 -32.38 -2.20 27.35
CA THR A 349 -33.25 -1.53 26.36
C THR A 349 -33.67 -0.14 26.89
N PRO A 350 -34.12 0.78 26.01
CA PRO A 350 -34.57 2.12 26.37
C PRO A 350 -35.70 2.17 27.40
#